data_AF-A0A447RP98-F1
#
_entry.id   AF-A0A447RP98-F1
#
_cell.length_a   1.000
_cell.length_b   1.000
_cell.length_c   1.000
_cell.angle_alpha   90.00
_cell.angle_beta   90.00
_cell.angle_gamma   90.00
#
_symmetry.space_group_name_H-M   'P 1'
#
loop_
_entity.id
_entity.type
_entity.pdbx_description
1 polymer ?
#
loop_
_entity_poly.entity_id
_entity_poly.type
_entity_poly.pdbx_seq_one_letter_code
_entity_poly.pdbx_strand_id
1 'polypeptide(L)'
;MIMTVLRQQPRAAGLVLGLIAANFLAWCWALQAFGDSGALMAASLLAWGYGLRHAVDADHIAAIDNVTRKMMQQGRRPFAVGAWFSLGHSSIVVLASAAIAATATAFSTQMSWLHDTGSVIGTAVSALFLLAMAFINLVILRSVWRSFRAWKRGSR
;
A
#
# COMPACT_ATOMS: atom_id res chain seq x y z
N MET A 1 -6.17 -25.97 -6.71
CA MET A 1 -5.80 -25.30 -5.44
C MET A 1 -6.37 -23.88 -5.36
N ILE A 2 -6.15 -23.01 -6.36
CA ILE A 2 -6.73 -21.65 -6.39
C ILE A 2 -8.26 -21.65 -6.41
N MET A 3 -8.90 -22.47 -7.25
CA MET A 3 -10.37 -22.61 -7.26
C MET A 3 -10.94 -23.13 -5.93
N THR A 4 -10.18 -23.94 -5.20
CA THR A 4 -10.58 -24.49 -3.90
C THR A 4 -10.55 -23.42 -2.81
N VAL A 5 -9.55 -22.53 -2.82
CA VAL A 5 -9.45 -21.38 -1.90
C VAL A 5 -10.53 -20.33 -2.21
N LEU A 6 -10.79 -20.06 -3.49
CA LEU A 6 -11.86 -19.15 -3.93
C LEU A 6 -13.25 -19.65 -3.50
N ARG A 7 -13.50 -20.95 -3.55
CA ARG A 7 -14.77 -21.56 -3.13
C ARG A 7 -14.98 -21.53 -1.60
N GLN A 8 -13.90 -21.53 -0.81
CA GLN A 8 -13.97 -21.51 0.65
C GLN A 8 -14.10 -20.10 1.25
N GLN A 9 -13.74 -19.04 0.50
CA GLN A 9 -13.85 -17.65 0.95
C GLN A 9 -14.52 -16.75 -0.10
N PRO A 10 -15.86 -16.83 -0.26
CA PRO A 10 -16.58 -16.10 -1.31
C PRO A 10 -16.43 -14.57 -1.22
N ARG A 11 -16.24 -14.03 0.00
CA ARG A 11 -15.99 -12.60 0.21
C ARG A 11 -14.65 -12.13 -0.33
N ALA A 12 -13.60 -12.96 -0.17
CA ALA A 12 -12.28 -12.65 -0.71
C ALA A 12 -12.28 -12.76 -2.24
N ALA A 13 -12.96 -13.78 -2.79
CA ALA A 13 -13.15 -13.93 -4.22
C ALA A 13 -13.88 -12.72 -4.84
N GLY A 14 -14.97 -12.27 -4.21
CA GLY A 14 -15.72 -11.10 -4.65
C GLY A 14 -14.88 -9.82 -4.66
N LEU A 15 -14.05 -9.61 -3.63
CA LEU A 15 -13.13 -8.47 -3.57
C LEU A 15 -12.11 -8.49 -4.72
N VAL A 16 -11.45 -9.62 -4.94
CA VAL A 16 -10.45 -9.76 -6.02
C VAL A 16 -11.09 -9.56 -7.40
N LEU A 17 -12.25 -10.16 -7.64
CA LEU A 17 -13.00 -9.96 -8.88
C LEU A 17 -13.38 -8.49 -9.09
N GLY A 18 -13.82 -7.81 -8.02
CA GLY A 18 -14.12 -6.38 -8.06
C GLY A 18 -12.90 -5.53 -8.42
N LEU A 19 -11.74 -5.81 -7.84
CA LEU A 19 -10.49 -5.10 -8.15
C LEU A 19 -10.03 -5.33 -9.60
N ILE A 20 -10.14 -6.57 -10.09
CA ILE A 20 -9.83 -6.90 -11.49
C ILE A 20 -10.78 -6.13 -12.43
N ALA A 21 -12.09 -6.14 -12.15
CA ALA A 21 -13.07 -5.40 -12.93
C ALA A 21 -12.78 -3.89 -12.92
N ALA A 22 -12.47 -3.30 -11.76
CA ALA A 22 -12.11 -1.89 -11.64
C ALA A 22 -10.87 -1.53 -12.48
N ASN A 23 -9.84 -2.40 -12.49
CA ASN A 23 -8.65 -2.19 -13.31
C ASN A 23 -8.98 -2.25 -14.82
N PHE A 24 -9.81 -3.19 -15.26
CA PHE A 24 -10.27 -3.23 -16.66
C PHE A 24 -11.07 -1.98 -17.04
N LEU A 25 -11.98 -1.53 -16.17
CA LEU A 25 -12.76 -0.32 -16.39
C LEU A 25 -11.87 0.92 -16.50
N ALA A 26 -10.83 1.03 -15.66
CA ALA A 26 -9.85 2.11 -15.73
C ALA A 26 -9.09 2.11 -17.06
N TRP A 27 -8.67 0.94 -17.56
CA TRP A 27 -8.01 0.81 -18.86
C TRP A 27 -8.95 1.10 -20.04
N CYS A 28 -10.19 0.62 -20.00
CA CYS A 28 -11.21 0.97 -20.98
C CYS A 28 -11.45 2.48 -21.02
N TRP A 29 -11.50 3.13 -19.87
CA TRP A 29 -11.65 4.59 -19.78
C TRP A 29 -10.43 5.32 -20.35
N ALA A 30 -9.21 4.87 -20.02
CA ALA A 30 -7.99 5.44 -20.58
C ALA A 30 -7.95 5.32 -22.12
N LEU A 31 -8.36 4.19 -22.68
CA LEU A 31 -8.47 3.99 -24.13
C LEU A 31 -9.50 4.92 -24.76
N GLN A 32 -10.66 5.12 -24.12
CA GLN A 32 -11.69 6.04 -24.63
C GLN A 32 -11.27 7.51 -24.55
N ALA A 33 -10.57 7.90 -23.47
CA ALA A 33 -10.18 9.29 -23.25
C ALA A 33 -8.88 9.70 -23.99
N PHE A 34 -7.94 8.76 -24.14
CA PHE A 34 -6.58 9.04 -24.59
C PHE A 34 -6.13 8.17 -25.77
N GLY A 35 -7.01 7.36 -26.35
CA GLY A 35 -6.70 6.43 -27.44
C GLY A 35 -6.07 7.09 -28.66
N ASP A 36 -6.45 8.33 -28.97
CA ASP A 36 -5.94 9.07 -30.13
C ASP A 36 -4.56 9.70 -29.89
N SER A 37 -4.07 9.71 -28.64
CA SER A 37 -2.79 10.32 -28.26
C SER A 37 -1.84 9.28 -27.67
N GLY A 38 -0.88 8.84 -28.49
CA GLY A 38 0.17 7.91 -28.04
C GLY A 38 0.96 8.43 -26.82
N ALA A 39 1.15 9.74 -26.70
CA ALA A 39 1.83 10.36 -25.57
C ALA A 39 1.03 10.23 -24.26
N LEU A 40 -0.28 10.48 -24.30
CA LEU A 40 -1.15 10.34 -23.12
C LEU A 40 -1.37 8.87 -22.74
N MET A 41 -1.39 7.97 -23.73
CA MET A 41 -1.42 6.53 -23.48
C MET A 41 -0.13 6.05 -22.80
N ALA A 42 1.04 6.53 -23.27
CA ALA A 42 2.33 6.26 -22.63
C ALA A 42 2.37 6.81 -21.19
N ALA A 43 1.87 8.03 -20.96
CA ALA A 43 1.76 8.59 -19.61
C ALA A 43 0.85 7.75 -18.70
N SER A 44 -0.27 7.24 -19.23
CA SER A 44 -1.19 6.36 -18.49
C SER A 44 -0.52 5.04 -18.09
N LEU A 45 0.27 4.45 -19.00
CA LEU A 45 1.04 3.24 -18.72
C LEU A 45 2.13 3.48 -17.65
N LEU A 46 2.85 4.61 -17.75
CA LEU A 46 3.84 4.99 -16.75
C LEU A 46 3.19 5.22 -15.38
N ALA A 47 2.07 5.94 -15.32
CA ALA A 47 1.33 6.16 -14.09
C ALA A 47 0.90 4.83 -13.45
N TRP A 48 0.39 3.88 -14.25
CA TRP A 48 0.05 2.54 -13.78
C TRP A 48 1.28 1.78 -13.26
N GLY A 49 2.41 1.84 -13.96
CA GLY A 49 3.66 1.21 -13.55
C GLY A 49 4.25 1.79 -12.26
N TYR A 50 4.27 3.12 -12.13
CA TYR A 50 4.70 3.79 -10.89
C TYR A 50 3.75 3.46 -9.73
N GLY A 51 2.44 3.38 -9.97
CA GLY A 51 1.47 2.94 -8.96
C GLY A 51 1.73 1.52 -8.48
N LEU A 52 2.03 0.59 -9.39
CA LEU A 52 2.40 -0.79 -9.03
C LEU A 52 3.69 -0.84 -8.22
N ARG A 53 4.70 -0.06 -8.59
CA ARG A 53 5.95 0.03 -7.83
C ARG A 53 5.69 0.55 -6.42
N HIS A 54 4.95 1.65 -6.30
CA HIS A 54 4.59 2.29 -5.04
C HIS A 54 3.85 1.33 -4.10
N ALA A 55 2.99 0.47 -4.63
CA ALA A 55 2.25 -0.53 -3.84
C ALA A 55 3.14 -1.61 -3.19
N VAL A 56 4.39 -1.75 -3.65
CA VAL A 56 5.37 -2.75 -3.15
C VAL A 56 6.38 -2.11 -2.19
N ASP A 57 6.18 -0.83 -1.82
CA ASP A 57 7.03 -0.17 -0.85
C ASP A 57 6.98 -0.86 0.53
N ALA A 58 8.12 -0.81 1.23
CA ALA A 58 8.32 -1.58 2.46
C ALA A 58 7.38 -1.16 3.60
N ASP A 59 6.91 0.09 3.60
CA ASP A 59 5.95 0.63 4.56
C ASP A 59 4.57 -0.01 4.40
N HIS A 60 4.08 -0.15 3.17
CA HIS A 60 2.79 -0.81 2.89
C HIS A 60 2.84 -2.29 3.28
N ILE A 61 3.92 -2.98 2.88
CA ILE A 61 4.12 -4.39 3.22
C ILE A 61 4.14 -4.55 4.74
N ALA A 62 4.94 -3.76 5.45
CA ALA A 62 5.06 -3.87 6.91
C ALA A 62 3.76 -3.53 7.64
N ALA A 63 3.01 -2.52 7.18
CA ALA A 63 1.75 -2.12 7.79
C ALA A 63 0.66 -3.19 7.61
N ILE A 64 0.45 -3.65 6.38
CA ILE A 64 -0.55 -4.68 6.06
C ILE A 64 -0.23 -5.97 6.82
N ASP A 65 1.02 -6.40 6.82
CA ASP A 65 1.49 -7.62 7.46
C ASP A 65 1.31 -7.56 8.99
N ASN A 66 1.65 -6.44 9.64
CA ASN A 66 1.46 -6.30 11.08
C ASN A 66 -0.01 -6.28 11.51
N VAL A 67 -0.87 -5.58 10.77
CA VAL A 67 -2.32 -5.60 11.04
C VAL A 67 -2.89 -6.99 10.79
N THR A 68 -2.48 -7.66 9.70
CA THR A 68 -2.88 -9.03 9.37
C THR A 68 -2.51 -10.00 10.49
N ARG A 69 -1.25 -9.99 10.95
CA ARG A 69 -0.79 -10.81 12.08
C ARG A 69 -1.57 -10.52 13.35
N LYS A 70 -1.81 -9.24 13.67
CA LYS A 70 -2.57 -8.86 14.87
C LYS A 70 -4.02 -9.38 14.81
N MET A 71 -4.67 -9.26 13.66
CA MET A 71 -6.03 -9.78 13.46
C MET A 71 -6.08 -11.31 13.55
N MET A 72 -5.08 -12.01 13.00
CA MET A 72 -4.99 -13.47 13.12
C MET A 72 -4.78 -13.92 14.57
N GLN A 73 -3.95 -13.21 15.35
CA GLN A 73 -3.78 -13.47 16.78
C GLN A 73 -5.08 -13.27 17.58
N GLN A 74 -5.98 -12.41 17.10
CA GLN A 74 -7.32 -12.20 17.67
C GLN A 74 -8.37 -13.17 17.12
N GLY A 75 -7.97 -14.19 16.36
CA GLY A 75 -8.88 -15.17 15.76
C GLY A 75 -9.76 -14.64 14.61
N ARG A 76 -9.48 -13.42 14.11
CA ARG A 76 -10.21 -12.82 12.98
C ARG A 76 -9.62 -13.28 11.64
N ARG A 77 -10.42 -13.19 10.57
CA ARG A 77 -10.00 -13.49 9.19
C ARG A 77 -9.70 -12.20 8.42
N PRO A 78 -8.43 -11.80 8.21
CA PRO A 78 -8.06 -10.51 7.64
C PRO A 78 -8.07 -10.49 6.09
N PHE A 79 -9.20 -10.81 5.45
CA PHE A 79 -9.24 -10.92 3.97
C PHE A 79 -9.28 -9.58 3.22
N ALA A 80 -9.64 -8.47 3.87
CA ALA A 80 -9.81 -7.15 3.24
C ALA A 80 -8.83 -6.08 3.75
N VAL A 81 -7.85 -6.45 4.59
CA VAL A 81 -6.93 -5.49 5.23
C VAL A 81 -6.16 -4.67 4.20
N GLY A 82 -5.61 -5.33 3.17
CA GLY A 82 -4.86 -4.64 2.11
C GLY A 82 -5.72 -3.66 1.31
N ALA A 83 -6.97 -4.02 0.99
CA ALA A 83 -7.87 -3.14 0.23
C ALA A 83 -8.24 -1.88 1.02
N TRP A 84 -8.57 -2.02 2.31
CA TRP A 84 -8.89 -0.88 3.17
C TRP A 84 -7.67 -0.01 3.48
N PHE A 85 -6.49 -0.62 3.63
CA PHE A 85 -5.23 0.11 3.77
C PHE A 85 -4.96 0.97 2.52
N SER A 86 -5.03 0.36 1.33
CA SER A 86 -4.81 1.05 0.06
C SER A 86 -5.82 2.17 -0.18
N LEU A 87 -7.11 1.94 0.14
CA LEU A 87 -8.16 2.95 0.00
C LEU A 87 -7.96 4.14 0.94
N GLY A 88 -7.60 3.88 2.20
CA GLY A 88 -7.28 4.93 3.18
C GLY A 88 -6.05 5.75 2.78
N HIS A 89 -4.95 5.07 2.44
CA HIS A 89 -3.71 5.73 1.99
C HIS A 89 -3.95 6.60 0.75
N SER A 90 -4.61 6.04 -0.27
CA SER A 90 -4.93 6.76 -1.50
C SER A 90 -5.80 7.98 -1.25
N SER A 91 -6.77 7.90 -0.33
CA SER A 91 -7.64 9.04 0.01
C SER A 91 -6.83 10.20 0.60
N ILE A 92 -5.91 9.92 1.52
CA ILE A 92 -5.03 10.94 2.11
C ILE A 92 -4.12 11.55 1.06
N VAL A 93 -3.54 10.73 0.17
CA VAL A 93 -2.67 11.20 -0.92
C VAL A 93 -3.44 12.12 -1.87
N VAL A 94 -4.65 11.73 -2.30
CA VAL A 94 -5.48 12.56 -3.20
C VAL A 94 -5.85 13.89 -2.55
N LEU A 95 -6.26 13.87 -1.28
CA LEU A 95 -6.57 15.10 -0.52
C LEU A 95 -5.34 16.00 -0.38
N ALA A 96 -4.18 15.43 -0.05
CA ALA A 96 -2.93 16.17 0.06
C ALA A 96 -2.51 16.78 -1.28
N SER A 97 -2.59 16.02 -2.38
CA SER A 97 -2.31 16.51 -3.73
C SER A 97 -3.25 17.65 -4.14
N ALA A 98 -4.55 17.53 -3.85
CA ALA A 98 -5.52 18.60 -4.10
C ALA A 98 -5.23 19.86 -3.28
N ALA A 99 -4.88 19.70 -2.00
CA ALA A 99 -4.50 20.82 -1.14
C ALA A 99 -3.23 21.54 -1.61
N ILE A 100 -2.21 20.78 -2.03
CA ILE A 100 -0.97 21.33 -2.59
C ILE A 100 -1.28 22.06 -3.90
N ALA A 101 -2.07 21.47 -4.80
CA ALA A 101 -2.46 22.09 -6.06
C ALA A 101 -3.20 23.43 -5.82
N ALA A 102 -4.18 23.45 -4.91
CA ALA A 102 -4.91 24.66 -4.55
C ALA A 102 -3.99 25.74 -3.96
N THR A 103 -3.07 25.35 -3.08
CA THR A 103 -2.16 26.30 -2.42
C THR A 103 -1.11 26.83 -3.41
N ALA A 104 -0.59 26.00 -4.31
CA ALA A 104 0.31 26.40 -5.38
C ALA A 104 -0.33 27.40 -6.35
N THR A 105 -1.63 27.24 -6.64
CA THR A 105 -2.38 28.23 -7.44
C THR A 105 -2.66 29.54 -6.71
N ALA A 106 -2.74 29.52 -5.37
CA ALA A 106 -3.08 30.69 -4.56
C ALA A 106 -1.85 31.50 -4.09
N PHE A 107 -0.69 30.86 -3.88
CA PHE A 107 0.50 31.47 -3.28
C PHE A 107 1.79 31.07 -4.03
N SER A 108 1.96 31.56 -5.26
CA SER A 108 3.09 31.18 -6.13
C SER A 108 4.47 31.68 -5.68
N THR A 109 4.56 32.67 -4.77
CA THR A 109 5.81 33.36 -4.41
C THR A 109 6.47 32.92 -3.09
N GLN A 110 5.82 32.10 -2.24
CA GLN A 110 6.39 31.66 -0.94
C GLN A 110 6.49 30.12 -0.78
N MET A 111 6.34 29.35 -1.86
CA MET A 111 6.15 27.90 -1.77
C MET A 111 7.44 27.07 -1.63
N SER A 112 8.61 27.63 -1.95
CA SER A 112 9.88 26.88 -1.95
C SER A 112 10.26 26.35 -0.58
N TRP A 113 10.15 27.18 0.47
CA TRP A 113 10.50 26.77 1.84
C TRP A 113 9.56 25.68 2.39
N LEU A 114 8.27 25.72 2.03
CA LEU A 114 7.28 24.72 2.45
C LEU A 114 7.53 23.37 1.79
N HIS A 115 7.91 23.36 0.52
CA HIS A 115 8.21 22.13 -0.21
C HIS A 115 9.49 21.47 0.32
N ASP A 116 10.57 22.24 0.49
CA ASP A 116 11.86 21.70 0.92
C ASP A 116 11.82 21.24 2.39
N THR A 117 11.25 22.06 3.28
CA THR A 117 11.12 21.71 4.70
C THR A 117 10.14 20.56 4.90
N GLY A 118 9.01 20.57 4.18
CA GLY A 118 8.00 19.51 4.23
C GLY A 118 8.53 18.16 3.73
N SER A 119 9.32 18.17 2.66
CA SER A 119 9.94 16.96 2.12
C SER A 119 10.95 16.35 3.10
N VAL A 120 11.79 17.18 3.72
CA VAL A 120 12.79 16.72 4.71
C VAL A 120 12.12 16.15 5.95
N ILE A 121 11.15 16.87 6.53
CA ILE A 121 10.42 16.40 7.73
C ILE A 121 9.65 15.12 7.40
N GLY A 122 8.93 15.09 6.27
CA GLY A 122 8.17 13.92 5.83
C GLY A 122 9.07 12.69 5.65
N THR A 123 10.22 12.86 5.01
CA THR A 123 11.22 11.80 4.83
C THR A 123 11.79 11.33 6.16
N ALA A 124 12.16 12.25 7.06
CA ALA A 124 12.73 11.92 8.36
C ALA A 124 11.75 11.15 9.26
N VAL A 125 10.49 11.62 9.34
CA VAL A 125 9.43 10.94 10.12
C VAL A 125 9.14 9.56 9.53
N SER A 126 9.03 9.45 8.21
CA SER A 126 8.79 8.18 7.54
C SER A 126 9.95 7.19 7.73
N ALA A 127 11.19 7.64 7.60
CA ALA A 127 12.38 6.83 7.81
C ALA A 127 12.47 6.32 9.27
N LEU A 128 12.23 7.20 10.24
CA LEU A 128 12.23 6.82 11.66
C LEU A 128 11.15 5.78 11.96
N PHE A 129 9.93 5.99 11.45
CA PHE A 129 8.84 5.03 11.59
C PHE A 129 9.20 3.66 11.01
N LEU A 130 9.76 3.63 9.80
CA LEU A 130 10.15 2.37 9.14
C LEU A 130 11.26 1.65 9.89
N LEU A 131 12.27 2.37 10.38
CA LEU A 131 13.34 1.79 11.18
C LEU A 131 12.81 1.23 12.51
N ALA A 132 11.89 1.93 13.16
CA ALA A 132 11.25 1.44 14.39
C ALA A 132 10.45 0.15 14.12
N MET A 133 9.65 0.11 13.05
CA MET A 133 8.89 -1.08 12.67
C MET A 133 9.80 -2.25 12.29
N ALA A 134 10.89 -1.98 11.55
CA ALA A 134 11.90 -2.98 11.22
C ALA A 134 12.54 -3.58 12.48
N PHE A 135 12.87 -2.73 13.46
CA PHE A 135 13.43 -3.18 14.73
C PHE A 135 12.45 -4.06 15.52
N ILE A 136 11.18 -3.66 15.63
CA ILE A 136 10.14 -4.46 16.30
C ILE A 136 9.98 -5.82 15.62
N ASN A 137 9.89 -5.84 14.28
CA ASN A 137 9.78 -7.06 13.50
C ASN A 137 11.00 -7.98 13.71
N LEU A 138 12.22 -7.41 13.82
CA LEU A 138 13.44 -8.17 14.09
C LEU A 138 13.42 -8.82 15.49
N VAL A 139 12.91 -8.12 16.50
CA VAL A 139 12.76 -8.67 17.87
C VAL A 139 11.77 -9.83 17.87
N ILE A 140 10.61 -9.67 17.20
CA ILE A 140 9.61 -10.74 17.05
C ILE A 140 10.23 -11.95 16.35
N LEU A 141 10.93 -11.73 15.23
CA LEU A 141 11.61 -12.79 14.49
C LEU A 141 12.61 -13.53 15.38
N ARG A 142 13.42 -12.81 16.16
CA ARG A 142 14.40 -13.41 17.07
C ARG A 142 13.74 -14.23 18.18
N SER A 143 12.54 -13.84 18.63
CA SER A 143 11.74 -14.59 19.60
C SER A 143 11.22 -15.89 18.97
N VAL A 144 10.53 -15.79 17.83
CA VAL A 144 9.96 -16.95 17.11
C VAL A 144 11.05 -17.94 16.71
N TRP A 145 12.20 -17.45 16.22
CA TRP A 145 13.33 -18.28 15.83
C TRP A 145 13.97 -19.02 17.00
N ARG A 146 13.97 -18.43 18.21
CA ARG A 146 14.40 -19.12 19.43
C ARG A 146 13.43 -20.23 19.80
N SER A 147 12.12 -19.94 19.81
CA SER A 147 11.09 -20.95 20.08
C SER A 147 11.14 -22.11 19.08
N PHE A 148 11.31 -21.80 17.79
CA PHE A 148 11.46 -22.81 16.74
C PHE A 148 12.70 -23.69 16.96
N ARG A 149 13.84 -23.09 17.33
CA ARG A 149 15.06 -23.86 17.65
C ARG A 149 14.96 -24.64 18.95
N ALA A 150 14.13 -24.24 19.91
CA ALA A 150 13.86 -25.01 21.13
C ALA A 150 13.00 -26.24 20.80
N TRP A 151 11.92 -26.05 20.04
CA TRP A 151 11.06 -27.14 19.57
C TRP A 151 11.84 -28.17 18.74
N LYS A 152 12.71 -27.73 17.82
CA LYS A 152 13.56 -28.62 17.02
C LYS A 152 14.58 -29.40 17.85
N ARG A 153 14.92 -28.94 19.06
CA ARG A 153 15.84 -29.62 19.99
C ARG A 153 15.13 -30.56 20.97
N GLY A 154 13.84 -30.80 20.81
CA GLY A 154 13.08 -31.80 21.58
C GLY A 154 12.61 -31.33 22.96
N SER A 155 12.83 -30.07 23.33
CA SER A 155 12.22 -29.49 24.53
C SER A 155 10.77 -29.10 24.21
N ARG A 156 9.82 -29.75 24.88
CA ARG A 156 8.38 -29.43 24.89
C ARG A 156 8.13 -27.96 25.23
#